data_AF-A0A535W2U4-F1
#
_entry.id   AF-A0A535W2U4-F1
#
_cell.length_a   1.000
_cell.length_b   1.000
_cell.length_c   1.000
_cell.angle_alpha   90.00
_cell.angle_beta   90.00
_cell.angle_gamma   90.00
#
_symmetry.space_group_name_H-M   'P 1'
#
loop_
_entity.id
_entity.type
_entity.pdbx_description
1 polymer ?
#
loop_
_entity_poly.entity_id
_entity_poly.type
_entity_poly.pdbx_seq_one_letter_code
_entity_poly.pdbx_strand_id
1 'polypeptide(L)'
;MENDLRILVGLGVTLLLVMLRLEAERFGTAEYDEPVRGRRPSILRRITWYVLGVGGVTLLLFVHPTAEQSLFLQVGDRSGIVLALIIGGIGVGQAVALAYLHYHRLRFPDVASYPGALANEIITAFIDEATFRGAVLGYFLWAGANPSMAILGQAVVYALATRLGAPGRDKYMLVLALLIGLVCGWATMLTGGIGAAFLGHAITRVAVFLTTGHAGQPPARGTEIEDIEKRRRMPDGWRAVDRGSARER
;
A
#
# COMPACT_ATOMS: atom_id res chain seq x y z
N MET A 1 28.01 -20.46 12.87
CA MET A 1 27.15 -21.42 12.14
C MET A 1 25.68 -21.32 12.52
N GLU A 2 25.28 -21.49 13.79
CA GLU A 2 23.86 -21.35 14.19
C GLU A 2 23.30 -19.95 13.91
N ASN A 3 24.03 -18.89 14.27
CA ASN A 3 23.62 -17.52 13.98
C ASN A 3 23.54 -17.23 12.49
N ASP A 4 24.48 -17.73 11.69
CA ASP A 4 24.49 -17.53 10.23
C ASP A 4 23.29 -18.22 9.59
N LEU A 5 22.95 -19.44 10.04
CA LEU A 5 21.75 -20.14 9.58
C LEU A 5 20.48 -19.36 9.92
N ARG A 6 20.38 -18.82 11.15
CA ARG A 6 19.23 -18.00 11.58
C ARG A 6 19.09 -16.72 10.76
N ILE A 7 20.20 -16.06 10.42
CA ILE A 7 20.20 -14.89 9.52
C ILE A 7 19.70 -15.28 8.12
N LEU A 8 20.16 -16.41 7.58
CA LEU A 8 19.71 -16.92 6.27
C LEU A 8 18.23 -17.31 6.26
N VAL A 9 17.73 -17.95 7.32
CA VAL A 9 16.30 -18.25 7.47
C VAL A 9 15.50 -16.94 7.53
N GLY A 10 15.97 -15.94 8.29
CA GLY A 10 15.36 -14.61 8.31
C GLY A 10 15.32 -13.95 6.93
N LEU A 11 16.38 -14.11 6.13
CA LEU A 11 16.42 -13.59 4.76
C LEU A 11 15.38 -14.31 3.88
N GLY A 12 15.27 -15.64 4.02
CA GLY A 12 14.24 -16.43 3.35
C GLY A 12 12.82 -15.96 3.70
N VAL A 13 12.54 -15.73 4.99
CA VAL A 13 11.24 -15.20 5.43
C VAL A 13 10.99 -13.80 4.88
N THR A 14 12.02 -12.95 4.82
CA THR A 14 11.93 -11.61 4.23
C THR A 14 11.55 -11.67 2.75
N LEU A 15 12.18 -12.57 1.98
CA LEU A 15 11.84 -12.79 0.57
C LEU A 15 10.41 -13.32 0.42
N LEU A 16 9.95 -14.19 1.31
CA LEU A 16 8.55 -14.65 1.33
C LEU A 16 7.58 -13.50 1.59
N LEU A 17 7.90 -12.57 2.51
CA LEU A 17 7.08 -11.38 2.76
C LEU A 17 7.04 -10.44 1.54
N VAL A 18 8.16 -10.26 0.84
CA VAL A 18 8.20 -9.50 -0.42
C VAL A 18 7.34 -10.18 -1.49
N MET A 19 7.39 -11.51 -1.60
CA MET A 19 6.53 -12.28 -2.51
C MET A 19 5.05 -12.20 -2.11
N LEU A 20 4.76 -12.20 -0.81
CA LEU A 20 3.39 -12.02 -0.30
C LEU A 20 2.83 -10.66 -0.71
N ARG A 21 3.66 -9.60 -0.71
CA ARG A 21 3.27 -8.29 -1.26
C ARG A 21 3.05 -8.35 -2.77
N LEU A 22 3.95 -8.98 -3.51
CA LEU A 22 3.84 -9.17 -4.96
C LEU A 22 2.51 -9.84 -5.37
N GLU A 23 2.02 -10.76 -4.53
CA GLU A 23 0.80 -11.52 -4.78
C GLU A 23 -0.44 -10.96 -4.09
N ALA A 24 -0.37 -9.75 -3.50
CA ALA A 24 -1.49 -9.11 -2.79
C ALA A 24 -2.79 -9.03 -3.62
N GLU A 25 -2.67 -8.92 -4.95
CA GLU A 25 -3.78 -8.96 -5.90
C GLU A 25 -4.59 -10.26 -5.80
N ARG A 26 -3.92 -11.43 -5.70
CA ARG A 26 -4.61 -12.73 -5.62
C ARG A 26 -5.42 -12.88 -4.33
N PHE A 27 -5.00 -12.17 -3.29
CA PHE A 27 -5.67 -12.12 -2.00
C PHE A 27 -6.74 -11.02 -1.91
N GLY A 28 -6.74 -10.06 -2.85
CA GLY A 28 -7.67 -8.92 -2.85
C GLY A 28 -7.52 -8.05 -1.62
N THR A 29 -6.27 -7.71 -1.33
CA THR A 29 -5.80 -6.92 -0.17
C THR A 29 -4.95 -5.74 -0.63
N ALA A 30 -4.58 -4.85 0.28
CA ALA A 30 -3.74 -3.70 0.01
C ALA A 30 -4.32 -2.80 -1.10
N GLU A 31 -3.57 -2.56 -2.18
CA GLU A 31 -4.01 -1.74 -3.32
C GLU A 31 -5.15 -2.36 -4.15
N TYR A 32 -5.50 -3.61 -3.88
CA TYR A 32 -6.45 -4.43 -4.65
C TYR A 32 -7.73 -4.73 -3.86
N ASP A 33 -8.03 -3.91 -2.86
CA ASP A 33 -9.20 -4.10 -1.99
C ASP A 33 -10.55 -3.85 -2.71
N GLU A 34 -10.50 -3.25 -3.90
CA GLU A 34 -11.67 -2.89 -4.69
C GLU A 34 -12.33 -4.10 -5.37
N PRO A 35 -13.68 -4.10 -5.54
CA PRO A 35 -14.39 -5.14 -6.27
C PRO A 35 -13.98 -5.21 -7.74
N VAL A 36 -13.31 -6.29 -8.14
CA VAL A 36 -13.00 -6.53 -9.56
C VAL A 36 -14.23 -7.12 -10.26
N ARG A 37 -14.77 -6.40 -11.25
CA ARG A 37 -15.96 -6.81 -12.02
C ARG A 37 -17.20 -7.09 -11.14
N GLY A 38 -17.39 -6.30 -10.08
CA GLY A 38 -18.54 -6.40 -9.18
C GLY A 38 -18.53 -7.59 -8.21
N ARG A 39 -17.46 -8.41 -8.20
CA ARG A 39 -17.28 -9.46 -7.19
C ARG A 39 -16.41 -8.94 -6.06
N ARG A 40 -16.92 -9.04 -4.83
CA ARG A 40 -16.14 -8.71 -3.62
C ARG A 40 -14.99 -9.72 -3.45
N PRO A 41 -13.82 -9.28 -2.96
CA PRO A 41 -12.74 -10.19 -2.60
C PRO A 41 -13.17 -11.23 -1.56
N SER A 42 -12.56 -12.41 -1.61
CA SER A 42 -12.82 -13.46 -0.63
C SER A 42 -12.25 -13.06 0.74
N ILE A 43 -13.11 -12.99 1.75
CA ILE A 43 -12.72 -12.65 3.13
C ILE A 43 -11.67 -13.63 3.66
N LEU A 44 -11.81 -14.92 3.35
CA LEU A 44 -10.83 -15.93 3.76
C LEU A 44 -9.45 -15.64 3.18
N ARG A 45 -9.37 -15.23 1.91
CA ARG A 45 -8.09 -14.86 1.30
C ARG A 45 -7.47 -13.65 1.98
N ARG A 46 -8.26 -12.62 2.32
CA ARG A 46 -7.74 -11.47 3.09
C ARG A 46 -7.18 -11.88 4.44
N ILE A 47 -7.94 -12.69 5.19
CA ILE A 47 -7.50 -13.21 6.49
C ILE A 47 -6.21 -14.01 6.34
N THR A 48 -6.11 -14.87 5.31
CA THR A 48 -4.88 -15.61 5.02
C THR A 48 -3.70 -14.67 4.78
N TRP A 49 -3.88 -13.61 4.00
CA TRP A 49 -2.82 -12.63 3.76
C TRP A 49 -2.37 -11.92 5.04
N TYR A 50 -3.31 -11.50 5.90
CA TYR A 50 -2.99 -10.90 7.20
C TYR A 50 -2.23 -11.86 8.11
N VAL A 51 -2.69 -13.11 8.21
CA VAL A 51 -2.04 -14.15 9.03
C VAL A 51 -0.64 -14.44 8.52
N LEU A 52 -0.44 -14.57 7.20
CA LEU A 52 0.87 -14.81 6.62
C LEU A 52 1.81 -13.61 6.79
N GLY A 53 1.31 -12.39 6.63
CA GLY A 53 2.12 -11.18 6.77
C GLY A 53 2.55 -10.93 8.21
N VAL A 54 1.57 -10.84 9.13
CA VAL A 54 1.85 -10.62 10.56
C VAL A 54 2.61 -11.82 11.14
N GLY A 55 2.26 -13.04 10.74
CA GLY A 55 2.95 -14.26 11.14
C GLY A 55 4.41 -14.29 10.66
N GLY A 56 4.67 -13.86 9.42
CA GLY A 56 6.03 -13.78 8.88
C GLY A 56 6.89 -12.73 9.60
N VAL A 57 6.33 -11.54 9.90
CA VAL A 57 7.01 -10.52 10.71
C VAL A 57 7.30 -11.03 12.12
N THR A 58 6.33 -11.72 12.74
CA THR A 58 6.50 -12.35 14.05
C THR A 58 7.60 -13.41 14.02
N LEU A 59 7.62 -14.25 12.97
CA LEU A 59 8.65 -15.26 12.78
C LEU A 59 10.04 -14.64 12.65
N LEU A 60 10.19 -13.50 11.98
CA LEU A 60 11.47 -12.77 11.93
C LEU A 60 11.96 -12.36 13.32
N LEU A 61 11.07 -11.86 14.18
CA LEU A 61 11.41 -11.48 15.56
C LEU A 61 11.95 -12.66 16.39
N PHE A 62 11.42 -13.87 16.18
CA PHE A 62 11.86 -15.06 16.89
C PHE A 62 13.12 -15.69 16.29
N VAL A 63 13.21 -15.75 14.96
CA VAL A 63 14.29 -16.47 14.27
C VAL A 63 15.54 -15.61 14.18
N HIS A 64 15.44 -14.34 13.79
CA HIS A 64 16.61 -13.50 13.56
C HIS A 64 17.26 -13.08 14.89
N PRO A 65 18.57 -13.27 15.09
CA PRO A 65 19.22 -13.11 16.40
C PRO A 65 19.15 -11.68 16.97
N THR A 66 19.10 -10.68 16.10
CA THR A 66 19.06 -9.25 16.46
C THR A 66 17.97 -8.51 15.68
N ALA A 67 16.80 -9.13 15.48
CA ALA A 67 15.73 -8.61 14.62
C ALA A 67 15.37 -7.14 14.90
N GLU A 68 15.25 -6.78 16.18
CA GLU A 68 14.89 -5.43 16.60
C GLU A 68 15.96 -4.39 16.21
N GLN A 69 17.24 -4.72 16.40
CA GLN A 69 18.34 -3.77 16.18
C GLN A 69 18.82 -3.74 14.72
N SER A 70 18.99 -4.91 14.10
CA SER A 70 19.56 -5.00 12.75
C SER A 70 18.52 -4.93 11.64
N LEU A 71 17.27 -5.30 11.91
CA LEU A 71 16.15 -5.21 10.97
C LEU A 71 15.14 -4.12 11.36
N PHE A 72 15.47 -3.26 12.32
CA PHE A 72 14.62 -2.15 12.79
C PHE A 72 13.19 -2.56 13.19
N LEU A 73 12.97 -3.84 13.55
CA LEU A 73 11.65 -4.38 13.91
C LEU A 73 11.27 -4.00 15.35
N GLN A 74 11.31 -2.70 15.62
CA GLN A 74 10.93 -2.08 16.88
C GLN A 74 10.25 -0.74 16.58
N VAL A 75 9.63 -0.13 17.59
CA VAL A 75 8.91 1.15 17.43
C VAL A 75 9.88 2.31 17.13
N GLY A 76 11.10 2.27 17.70
CA GLY A 76 12.08 3.35 17.60
C GLY A 76 11.94 4.37 18.75
N ASP A 77 12.67 5.48 18.65
CA ASP A 77 12.68 6.54 19.66
C ASP A 77 11.32 7.27 19.80
N ARG A 78 11.03 7.77 21.00
CA ARG A 78 9.80 8.53 21.33
C ARG A 78 9.64 9.77 20.45
N SER A 79 10.73 10.40 20.05
CA SER A 79 10.71 11.52 19.10
C SER A 79 10.11 11.14 17.73
N GLY A 80 10.14 9.84 17.39
CA GLY A 80 9.55 9.29 16.19
C GLY A 80 8.04 9.51 16.05
N ILE A 81 7.31 9.71 17.16
CA ILE A 81 5.87 10.03 17.11
C ILE A 81 5.65 11.39 16.44
N VAL A 82 6.45 12.41 16.78
CA VAL A 82 6.33 13.74 16.17
C VAL A 82 6.62 13.66 14.68
N LEU A 83 7.68 12.93 14.31
CA LEU A 83 8.01 12.71 12.91
C LEU A 83 6.89 11.97 12.16
N ALA A 84 6.30 10.96 12.78
CA ALA A 84 5.16 10.23 12.21
C ALA A 84 3.95 11.14 11.96
N LEU A 85 3.64 12.03 12.90
CA LEU A 85 2.54 12.98 12.76
C LEU A 85 2.81 14.02 11.67
N ILE A 86 4.06 14.47 11.52
CA ILE A 86 4.46 15.36 10.42
C ILE A 86 4.30 14.64 9.07
N ILE A 87 4.85 13.43 8.94
CA ILE A 87 4.72 12.61 7.72
C ILE A 87 3.25 12.33 7.42
N GLY A 88 2.49 11.91 8.42
CA GLY A 88 1.05 11.64 8.30
C GLY A 88 0.26 12.90 7.92
N GLY A 89 0.57 14.06 8.50
CA GLY A 89 -0.06 15.34 8.15
C GLY A 89 0.22 15.75 6.70
N ILE A 90 1.45 15.58 6.22
CA ILE A 90 1.80 15.76 4.80
C ILE A 90 1.01 14.78 3.93
N GLY A 91 0.90 13.51 4.35
CA GLY A 91 0.12 12.49 3.68
C GLY A 91 -1.38 12.82 3.59
N VAL A 92 -1.98 13.36 4.66
CA VAL A 92 -3.37 13.85 4.65
C VAL A 92 -3.53 14.99 3.64
N GLY A 93 -2.62 15.97 3.65
CA GLY A 93 -2.64 17.07 2.69
C GLY A 93 -2.52 16.58 1.25
N GLN A 94 -1.64 15.61 1.01
CA GLN A 94 -1.47 14.96 -0.29
C GLN A 94 -2.73 14.21 -0.72
N ALA A 95 -3.37 13.46 0.17
CA ALA A 95 -4.61 12.72 -0.11
C ALA A 95 -5.76 13.67 -0.48
N VAL A 96 -5.94 14.76 0.26
CA VAL A 96 -6.92 15.81 -0.05
C VAL A 96 -6.62 16.46 -1.40
N ALA A 97 -5.36 16.79 -1.67
CA ALA A 97 -4.95 17.37 -2.95
C ALA A 97 -5.23 16.40 -4.11
N LEU A 98 -4.91 15.11 -3.96
CA LEU A 98 -5.20 14.08 -4.96
C LEU A 98 -6.71 14.01 -5.22
N ALA A 99 -7.53 13.93 -4.17
CA ALA A 99 -8.98 13.87 -4.30
C ALA A 99 -9.53 15.11 -5.02
N TYR A 100 -9.05 16.31 -4.67
CA TYR A 100 -9.49 17.55 -5.30
C TYR A 100 -9.04 17.68 -6.76
N LEU A 101 -7.80 17.31 -7.08
CA LEU A 101 -7.28 17.36 -8.44
C LEU A 101 -7.90 16.31 -9.37
N HIS A 102 -8.24 15.14 -8.82
CA HIS A 102 -8.79 14.03 -9.60
C HIS A 102 -10.32 14.11 -9.73
N TYR A 103 -11.03 14.42 -8.65
CA TYR A 103 -12.50 14.38 -8.57
C TYR A 103 -13.17 15.75 -8.44
N HIS A 104 -12.42 16.84 -8.23
CA HIS A 104 -12.95 18.17 -7.91
C HIS A 104 -13.83 18.22 -6.64
N ARG A 105 -13.80 17.17 -5.82
CA ARG A 105 -14.52 17.04 -4.55
C ARG A 105 -13.87 15.95 -3.69
N LEU A 106 -14.16 15.96 -2.39
CA LEU A 106 -13.91 14.79 -1.55
C LEU A 106 -14.98 13.73 -1.84
N ARG A 107 -14.56 12.49 -2.06
CA ARG A 107 -15.43 11.34 -2.31
C ARG A 107 -15.36 10.44 -1.10
N PHE A 108 -16.31 10.59 -0.17
CA PHE A 108 -16.33 9.76 1.02
C PHE A 108 -16.78 8.33 0.69
N PRO A 109 -16.20 7.30 1.33
CA PRO A 109 -16.60 5.92 1.14
C PRO A 109 -17.95 5.61 1.80
N ASP A 110 -18.59 4.52 1.37
CA ASP A 110 -19.80 3.99 2.01
C ASP A 110 -19.47 3.54 3.45
N VAL A 111 -20.35 3.86 4.40
CA VAL A 111 -20.14 3.62 5.85
C VAL A 111 -19.92 2.13 6.13
N ALA A 112 -20.58 1.25 5.38
CA ALA A 112 -20.43 -0.20 5.53
C ALA A 112 -19.03 -0.72 5.20
N SER A 113 -18.22 0.04 4.44
CA SER A 113 -16.86 -0.35 4.06
C SER A 113 -15.80 -0.03 5.12
N TYR A 114 -16.09 0.85 6.08
CA TYR A 114 -15.11 1.39 7.03
C TYR A 114 -14.37 0.30 7.84
N PRO A 115 -15.04 -0.67 8.49
CA PRO A 115 -14.34 -1.61 9.35
C PRO A 115 -13.33 -2.46 8.57
N GLY A 116 -13.71 -2.94 7.39
CA GLY A 116 -12.86 -3.78 6.55
C GLY A 116 -11.72 -2.99 5.90
N ALA A 117 -12.01 -1.80 5.37
CA ALA A 117 -11.03 -0.95 4.71
C ALA A 117 -10.01 -0.40 5.71
N LEU A 118 -10.43 0.12 6.87
CA LEU A 118 -9.50 0.63 7.88
C LEU A 118 -8.57 -0.47 8.40
N ALA A 119 -9.10 -1.68 8.64
CA ALA A 119 -8.27 -2.82 9.01
C ALA A 119 -7.27 -3.17 7.90
N ASN A 120 -7.71 -3.20 6.64
CA ASN A 120 -6.82 -3.41 5.49
C ASN A 120 -5.71 -2.36 5.44
N GLU A 121 -6.03 -1.06 5.56
CA GLU A 121 -5.05 0.02 5.48
C GLU A 121 -3.98 -0.07 6.58
N ILE A 122 -4.41 -0.32 7.82
CA ILE A 122 -3.50 -0.38 8.98
C ILE A 122 -2.64 -1.64 8.92
N ILE A 123 -3.24 -2.81 8.70
CA ILE A 123 -2.49 -4.08 8.65
C ILE A 123 -1.54 -4.09 7.46
N THR A 124 -1.99 -3.56 6.30
CA THR A 124 -1.13 -3.39 5.12
C THR A 124 0.06 -2.49 5.43
N ALA A 125 -0.17 -1.32 6.02
CA ALA A 125 0.92 -0.41 6.39
C ALA A 125 1.91 -1.08 7.34
N PHE A 126 1.42 -1.84 8.32
CA PHE A 126 2.29 -2.57 9.26
C PHE A 126 3.17 -3.60 8.53
N ILE A 127 2.57 -4.47 7.71
CA ILE A 127 3.30 -5.50 6.96
C ILE A 127 4.30 -4.86 6.00
N ASP A 128 3.90 -3.81 5.27
CA ASP A 128 4.76 -3.11 4.33
C ASP A 128 5.96 -2.47 5.05
N GLU A 129 5.74 -1.74 6.15
CA GLU A 129 6.85 -1.09 6.85
C GLU A 129 7.77 -2.11 7.53
N ALA A 130 7.24 -3.16 8.16
CA ALA A 130 8.06 -4.23 8.73
C ALA A 130 8.87 -4.97 7.65
N THR A 131 8.29 -5.21 6.48
CA THR A 131 8.96 -5.93 5.39
C THR A 131 10.01 -5.06 4.72
N PHE A 132 9.66 -3.85 4.28
CA PHE A 132 10.52 -3.04 3.42
C PHE A 132 11.43 -2.09 4.22
N ARG A 133 10.88 -1.38 5.21
CA ARG A 133 11.65 -0.44 6.04
C ARG A 133 12.33 -1.12 7.21
N GLY A 134 11.81 -2.26 7.65
CA GLY A 134 12.47 -3.13 8.60
C GLY A 134 13.44 -4.07 7.89
N ALA A 135 12.93 -5.21 7.44
CA ALA A 135 13.74 -6.34 7.01
C ALA A 135 14.59 -6.07 5.76
N VAL A 136 13.99 -5.64 4.64
CA VAL A 136 14.73 -5.39 3.38
C VAL A 136 15.79 -4.31 3.58
N LEU A 137 15.45 -3.19 4.22
CA LEU A 137 16.40 -2.14 4.56
C LEU A 137 17.55 -2.68 5.43
N GLY A 138 17.22 -3.41 6.50
CA GLY A 138 18.19 -4.02 7.40
C GLY A 138 19.14 -4.97 6.69
N TYR A 139 18.64 -5.80 5.78
CA TYR A 139 19.45 -6.71 4.98
C TYR A 139 20.35 -6.00 3.97
N PHE A 140 19.91 -4.89 3.37
CA PHE A 140 20.79 -4.07 2.53
C PHE A 140 21.96 -3.49 3.34
N LEU A 141 21.70 -2.95 4.53
CA LEU A 141 22.73 -2.44 5.42
C LEU A 141 23.67 -3.55 5.90
N TRP A 142 23.12 -4.71 6.27
CA TRP A 142 23.89 -5.88 6.67
C TRP A 142 24.81 -6.38 5.54
N ALA A 143 24.35 -6.31 4.29
CA ALA A 143 25.16 -6.63 3.10
C ALA A 143 26.22 -5.56 2.77
N GLY A 144 26.34 -4.50 3.56
CA GLY A 144 27.34 -3.45 3.40
C GLY A 144 26.94 -2.31 2.46
N ALA A 145 25.67 -2.22 2.06
CA ALA A 145 25.20 -1.05 1.33
C ALA A 145 25.30 0.20 2.21
N ASN A 146 25.76 1.31 1.63
CA ASN A 146 25.70 2.58 2.35
C ASN A 146 24.23 2.98 2.60
N PRO A 147 23.95 3.85 3.60
CA PRO A 147 22.58 4.10 4.01
C PRO A 147 21.67 4.68 2.92
N SER A 148 22.19 5.57 2.08
CA SER A 148 21.44 6.14 0.95
C SER A 148 21.06 5.09 -0.08
N MET A 149 21.98 4.18 -0.42
CA MET A 149 21.72 3.08 -1.34
C MET A 149 20.77 2.04 -0.76
N ALA A 150 20.83 1.77 0.54
CA ALA A 150 19.89 0.88 1.22
C ALA A 150 18.46 1.45 1.21
N ILE A 151 18.31 2.75 1.50
CA ILE A 151 17.02 3.46 1.42
C ILE A 151 16.47 3.46 -0.01
N LEU A 152 17.31 3.74 -1.01
CA LEU A 152 16.89 3.72 -2.41
C LEU A 152 16.52 2.29 -2.85
N GLY A 153 17.34 1.30 -2.49
CA GLY A 153 17.14 -0.10 -2.81
C GLY A 153 15.82 -0.62 -2.28
N GLN A 154 15.53 -0.42 -0.98
CA GLN A 154 14.25 -0.86 -0.42
C GLN A 154 13.04 -0.16 -1.08
N ALA A 155 13.16 1.13 -1.42
CA ALA A 155 12.08 1.87 -2.06
C ALA A 155 11.78 1.33 -3.47
N VAL A 156 12.82 0.97 -4.22
CA VAL A 156 12.68 0.30 -5.53
C VAL A 156 12.07 -1.08 -5.37
N VAL A 157 12.53 -1.89 -4.42
CA VAL A 157 11.96 -3.22 -4.16
C VAL A 157 10.48 -3.12 -3.78
N TYR A 158 10.10 -2.13 -2.96
CA TYR A 158 8.71 -1.84 -2.62
C TYR A 158 7.88 -1.46 -3.85
N ALA A 159 8.38 -0.54 -4.69
CA ALA A 159 7.69 -0.11 -5.91
C ALA A 159 7.50 -1.26 -6.92
N LEU A 160 8.46 -2.18 -7.00
CA LEU A 160 8.36 -3.39 -7.81
C LEU A 160 7.35 -4.38 -7.23
N ALA A 161 7.40 -4.62 -5.91
CA ALA A 161 6.50 -5.54 -5.22
C ALA A 161 5.03 -5.10 -5.29
N THR A 162 4.78 -3.78 -5.29
CA THR A 162 3.43 -3.20 -5.41
C THR A 162 2.92 -3.17 -6.85
N ARG A 163 3.77 -3.45 -7.85
CA ARG A 163 3.45 -3.46 -9.29
C ARG A 163 2.84 -2.15 -9.80
N LEU A 164 3.17 -1.02 -9.18
CA LEU A 164 2.58 0.29 -9.54
C LEU A 164 3.00 0.80 -10.91
N GLY A 165 4.07 0.25 -11.49
CA GLY A 165 4.47 0.51 -12.86
C GLY A 165 3.76 -0.33 -13.92
N ALA A 166 2.86 -1.25 -13.55
CA ALA A 166 2.18 -2.11 -14.51
C ALA A 166 1.22 -1.32 -15.43
N PRO A 167 1.00 -1.78 -16.69
CA PRO A 167 0.07 -1.11 -17.61
C PRO A 167 -1.33 -0.94 -17.01
N GLY A 168 -1.89 0.28 -17.12
CA GLY A 168 -3.20 0.63 -16.58
C GLY A 168 -3.18 1.24 -15.17
N ARG A 169 -2.01 1.34 -14.52
CA ARG A 169 -1.83 2.04 -13.23
C ARG A 169 -1.46 3.52 -13.43
N ASP A 170 -1.86 4.36 -12.48
CA ASP A 170 -1.52 5.78 -12.51
C ASP A 170 -0.04 5.98 -12.16
N LYS A 171 0.71 6.60 -13.08
CA LYS A 171 2.14 6.91 -12.90
C LYS A 171 2.40 7.80 -11.69
N TYR A 172 1.43 8.65 -11.31
CA TYR A 172 1.51 9.45 -10.11
C TYR A 172 1.65 8.57 -8.86
N MET A 173 0.90 7.47 -8.77
CA MET A 173 0.96 6.56 -7.63
C MET A 173 2.32 5.86 -7.51
N LEU A 174 2.97 5.54 -8.64
CA LEU A 174 4.34 5.01 -8.64
C LEU A 174 5.34 6.03 -8.06
N VAL A 175 5.29 7.28 -8.54
CA VAL A 175 6.18 8.35 -8.05
C VAL A 175 5.94 8.61 -6.57
N LEU A 176 4.67 8.68 -6.15
CA LEU A 176 4.29 8.88 -4.76
C LEU A 176 4.81 7.74 -3.88
N ALA A 177 4.63 6.48 -4.30
CA ALA A 177 5.11 5.32 -3.56
C ALA A 177 6.64 5.30 -3.42
N LEU A 178 7.38 5.72 -4.45
CA LEU A 178 8.83 5.88 -4.36
C LEU A 178 9.24 6.98 -3.38
N LEU A 179 8.59 8.15 -3.43
CA LEU A 179 8.90 9.25 -2.50
C LEU A 179 8.58 8.89 -1.04
N ILE A 180 7.41 8.29 -0.79
CA ILE A 180 7.06 7.75 0.53
C ILE A 180 8.04 6.62 0.92
N GLY A 181 8.45 5.80 -0.05
CA GLY A 181 9.60 4.88 -0.02
C GLY A 181 10.79 5.47 0.71
N LEU A 182 11.31 6.54 0.13
CA LEU A 182 12.52 7.24 0.58
C LEU A 182 12.31 7.92 1.94
N VAL A 183 11.20 8.65 2.12
CA VAL A 183 10.91 9.38 3.36
C VAL A 183 10.75 8.43 4.54
N CYS A 184 9.99 7.35 4.38
CA CYS A 184 9.83 6.34 5.43
C CYS A 184 11.14 5.59 5.71
N GLY A 185 11.93 5.25 4.70
CA GLY A 185 13.25 4.63 4.90
C GLY A 185 14.21 5.51 5.69
N TRP A 186 14.23 6.81 5.37
CA TRP A 186 14.99 7.79 6.14
C TRP A 186 14.48 7.92 7.57
N ALA A 187 13.16 8.00 7.78
CA ALA A 187 12.55 8.09 9.10
C ALA A 187 12.87 6.86 9.97
N THR A 188 12.85 5.65 9.40
CA THR A 188 13.19 4.41 10.11
C THR A 188 14.63 4.40 10.59
N MET A 189 15.58 4.81 9.74
CA MET A 189 16.97 4.92 10.16
C MET A 189 17.18 5.98 11.24
N LEU A 190 16.53 7.13 11.10
CA LEU A 190 16.67 8.24 12.04
C LEU A 190 16.14 7.87 13.43
N THR A 191 15.03 7.14 13.49
CA THR A 191 14.36 6.78 14.74
C THR A 191 14.80 5.42 15.29
N GLY A 192 15.55 4.64 14.50
CA GLY A 192 16.00 3.30 14.86
C GLY A 192 14.88 2.25 14.85
N GLY A 193 13.73 2.52 14.25
CA GLY A 193 12.59 1.60 14.23
C GLY A 193 11.53 1.97 13.20
N ILE A 194 10.69 1.01 12.83
CA ILE A 194 9.63 1.22 11.84
C ILE A 194 8.45 2.05 12.34
N GLY A 195 8.36 2.36 13.64
CA GLY A 195 7.16 2.96 14.23
C GLY A 195 6.78 4.31 13.63
N ALA A 196 7.76 5.17 13.35
CA ALA A 196 7.51 6.47 12.74
C ALA A 196 6.98 6.34 11.29
N ALA A 197 7.62 5.47 10.51
CA ALA A 197 7.23 5.16 9.15
C ALA A 197 5.85 4.50 9.09
N PHE A 198 5.59 3.53 9.98
CA PHE A 198 4.32 2.81 10.09
C PHE A 198 3.16 3.75 10.37
N LEU A 199 3.27 4.59 11.40
CA LEU A 199 2.19 5.48 11.77
C LEU A 199 1.94 6.53 10.68
N GLY A 200 3.00 7.12 10.10
CA GLY A 200 2.86 8.06 8.98
C GLY A 200 2.22 7.43 7.74
N HIS A 201 2.64 6.22 7.37
CA HIS A 201 2.09 5.48 6.24
C HIS A 201 0.63 5.08 6.48
N ALA A 202 0.29 4.56 7.67
CA ALA A 202 -1.07 4.20 8.05
C ALA A 202 -2.02 5.42 7.99
N ILE A 203 -1.61 6.56 8.55
CA ILE A 203 -2.39 7.82 8.46
C ILE A 203 -2.62 8.20 7.00
N THR A 204 -1.58 8.15 6.17
CA THR A 204 -1.67 8.51 4.74
C THR A 204 -2.65 7.60 4.01
N ARG A 205 -2.54 6.28 4.21
CA ARG A 205 -3.42 5.29 3.59
C ARG A 205 -4.89 5.48 3.98
N VAL A 206 -5.15 5.66 5.28
CA VAL A 206 -6.49 5.95 5.79
C VAL A 206 -7.02 7.27 5.21
N ALA A 207 -6.20 8.31 5.11
CA ALA A 207 -6.60 9.58 4.52
C ALA A 207 -6.97 9.44 3.04
N VAL A 208 -6.19 8.67 2.25
CA VAL A 208 -6.52 8.36 0.85
C VAL A 208 -7.86 7.65 0.77
N PHE A 209 -8.10 6.63 1.59
CA PHE A 209 -9.39 5.95 1.64
C PHE A 209 -10.55 6.90 1.96
N LEU A 210 -10.41 7.73 2.99
CA LEU A 210 -11.47 8.65 3.41
C LEU A 210 -11.77 9.75 2.39
N THR A 211 -10.75 10.20 1.64
CA THR A 211 -10.88 11.34 0.72
C THR A 211 -11.21 10.93 -0.72
N THR A 212 -10.83 9.72 -1.13
CA THR A 212 -11.08 9.20 -2.48
C THR A 212 -12.18 8.14 -2.53
N GLY A 213 -12.55 7.57 -1.38
CA GLY A 213 -13.59 6.54 -1.27
C GLY A 213 -13.12 5.16 -1.71
N HIS A 214 -11.82 5.01 -2.02
CA HIS A 214 -11.22 3.77 -2.50
C HIS A 214 -10.38 3.14 -1.40
N ALA A 215 -10.73 1.91 -1.02
CA ALA A 215 -9.92 1.10 -0.11
C ALA A 215 -8.67 0.56 -0.81
N GLY A 216 -8.73 0.42 -2.15
CA GLY A 216 -7.58 0.15 -2.98
C GLY A 216 -6.95 1.43 -3.56
N GLN A 217 -6.25 1.28 -4.68
CA GLN A 217 -5.81 2.46 -5.42
C GLN A 217 -6.97 3.14 -6.14
N PRO A 218 -7.02 4.48 -6.13
CA PRO A 218 -7.84 5.23 -7.07
C PRO A 218 -7.51 4.78 -8.50
N PRO A 219 -8.50 4.40 -9.31
CA PRO A 219 -8.26 4.03 -10.68
C PRO A 219 -7.71 5.22 -11.48
N ALA A 220 -7.04 4.93 -12.59
CA ALA A 220 -6.53 5.98 -13.46
C ALA A 220 -7.68 6.88 -13.95
N ARG A 221 -7.39 8.16 -14.19
CA ARG A 221 -8.41 9.15 -14.56
C ARG A 221 -9.21 8.67 -15.77
N GLY A 222 -10.53 8.64 -15.65
CA GLY A 222 -11.42 8.16 -16.70
C GLY A 222 -11.69 6.65 -16.70
N THR A 223 -11.08 5.88 -15.83
CA THR A 223 -11.33 4.42 -15.73
C THR A 223 -12.24 4.04 -14.57
N GLU A 224 -12.77 5.03 -13.86
CA GLU A 224 -13.82 4.86 -12.86
C GLU A 224 -15.04 4.15 -13.45
N ILE A 225 -15.72 3.34 -12.62
CA ILE A 225 -16.93 2.64 -13.05
C ILE A 225 -17.98 3.67 -13.51
N GLU A 226 -18.11 4.78 -12.79
CA GLU A 226 -19.03 5.85 -13.16
C GLU A 226 -18.64 6.53 -14.48
N ASP A 227 -17.35 6.70 -14.75
CA ASP A 227 -16.88 7.30 -16.01
C ASP A 227 -17.10 6.36 -17.20
N ILE A 228 -16.86 5.05 -17.00
CA ILE A 228 -17.14 4.02 -18.00
C ILE A 228 -18.64 3.94 -18.24
N GLU A 229 -19.45 3.98 -17.19
CA GLU A 229 -20.90 3.93 -17.30
C GLU A 229 -21.45 5.20 -17.97
N LYS A 230 -20.93 6.38 -17.65
CA LYS A 230 -21.28 7.64 -18.31
C LYS A 230 -20.95 7.61 -19.81
N ARG A 231 -19.86 6.96 -20.22
CA ARG A 231 -19.54 6.73 -21.65
C ARG A 231 -20.46 5.71 -22.33
N ARG A 232 -20.97 4.74 -21.57
CA ARG A 232 -21.87 3.69 -22.09
C ARG A 232 -23.32 4.16 -22.16
N ARG A 233 -23.73 5.07 -21.28
CA ARG A 233 -25.07 5.69 -21.29
C ARG A 233 -25.16 6.65 -22.48
N MET A 234 -26.34 6.71 -23.10
CA MET A 234 -26.62 7.74 -24.10
C MET A 234 -26.49 9.12 -23.45
N PRO A 235 -25.99 10.15 -24.17
CA PRO A 235 -25.93 11.49 -23.65
C PRO A 235 -27.32 11.96 -23.21
N ASP A 236 -27.36 12.75 -22.13
CA ASP A 236 -28.61 13.30 -21.64
C ASP A 236 -29.34 14.05 -22.77
N GLY A 237 -30.61 13.70 -22.99
CA GLY A 237 -31.44 14.25 -24.06
C GLY A 237 -31.48 13.44 -25.36
N TRP A 238 -30.68 12.38 -25.50
CA TRP A 238 -30.73 11.49 -26.66
C TRP A 238 -31.69 10.33 -26.42
N ARG A 239 -32.62 10.08 -27.35
CA ARG A 239 -33.47 8.87 -27.37
C ARG A 239 -32.91 7.87 -28.36
N ALA A 240 -32.89 6.58 -27.99
CA ALA A 240 -32.57 5.51 -28.92
C ALA A 240 -33.57 5.53 -30.08
N VAL A 241 -33.08 5.60 -31.32
CA VAL A 241 -33.94 5.48 -32.50
C VAL A 241 -34.47 4.06 -32.51
N ASP A 242 -35.77 3.92 -32.27
CA ASP A 242 -36.42 2.62 -32.26
C ASP A 242 -36.35 2.03 -33.68
N ARG A 243 -35.62 0.91 -33.84
CA ARG A 243 -35.44 0.25 -35.14
C ARG A 243 -36.75 -0.26 -35.75
N GLY A 244 -37.86 -0.23 -34.98
CA GLY A 244 -39.20 -0.52 -35.47
C GLY A 244 -39.83 0.59 -36.32
N SER A 245 -39.38 1.84 -36.20
CA SER A 245 -40.01 2.99 -36.88
C SER A 245 -39.56 3.21 -38.34
N ALA A 246 -38.57 2.45 -38.82
CA ALA A 246 -38.02 2.56 -40.17
C ALA A 246 -38.67 1.59 -41.19
N ARG A 247 -39.69 0.81 -40.80
CA ARG A 247 -40.37 -0.16 -41.68
C ARG A 247 -41.74 0.26 -42.20
N GLU A 248 -42.21 1.47 -41.88
CA GLU A 248 -43.53 1.98 -42.33
C GLU A 248 -43.44 3.23 -43.23
N ARG A 249 -42.43 3.30 -44.12
CA ARG A 249 -42.44 4.30 -45.20
C ARG A 249 -42.14 3.65 -46.54
#